data_AF-A0A1E4CNC8-F1
#
_entry.id   AF-A0A1E4CNC8-F1
#
_cell.length_a   1.000
_cell.length_b   1.000
_cell.length_c   1.000
_cell.angle_alpha   90.00
_cell.angle_beta   90.00
_cell.angle_gamma   90.00
#
_symmetry.space_group_name_H-M   'P 1'
#
loop_
_entity.id
_entity.type
_entity.pdbx_description
1 polymer ?
#
loop_
_entity_poly.entity_id
_entity_poly.type
_entity_poly.pdbx_seq_one_letter_code
_entity_poly.pdbx_strand_id
1 'polypeptide(L)' 'MISEVYDLLDFRASIVVDGEPGAAFALLGGREVVATGVLGDDGRATIEFSVALDVWLLTTYTAVYLAE' A
#
# COMPACT_ATOMS: atom_id res chain seq x y z
N MET A 1 21.37 18.80 27.33
CA MET A 1 20.16 18.45 26.56
C MET A 1 20.61 17.70 25.34
N ILE A 2 20.32 16.40 25.25
CA ILE A 2 20.57 15.60 24.04
C ILE A 2 19.21 15.49 23.39
N SER A 3 18.97 16.23 22.30
CA SER A 3 17.83 15.93 21.44
C SER A 3 18.29 14.77 20.55
N GLU A 4 17.95 13.55 20.93
CA GLU A 4 18.06 12.43 19.99
C GLU A 4 17.01 12.67 18.91
N VAL A 5 17.48 13.18 17.77
CA VAL A 5 16.73 13.11 16.51
C VAL A 5 16.77 11.65 16.13
N TYR A 6 15.67 10.94 16.39
CA TYR A 6 15.48 9.63 15.78
C TYR A 6 15.43 9.87 14.26
N ASP A 7 16.46 9.43 13.54
CA ASP A 7 16.37 9.31 12.08
C ASP A 7 15.16 8.42 11.82
N LEU A 8 14.08 9.02 11.32
CA LEU A 8 12.95 8.29 10.78
C LEU A 8 13.53 7.44 9.66
N LEU A 9 13.74 6.15 9.92
CA LEU A 9 14.10 5.18 8.89
C LEU A 9 13.07 5.33 7.77
N ASP A 10 13.51 5.81 6.59
CA ASP A 10 12.68 5.89 5.39
C ASP A 10 12.32 4.46 5.00
N PHE A 11 11.16 4.01 5.44
CA PHE A 11 10.67 2.69 5.12
C PHE A 11 9.96 2.76 3.78
N ARG A 12 10.55 2.06 2.82
CA ARG A 12 9.96 1.85 1.51
C ARG A 12 9.42 0.44 1.45
N ALA A 13 8.17 0.32 1.08
CA ALA A 13 7.58 -0.96 0.77
C ALA A 13 6.75 -0.87 -0.50
N SER A 14 6.60 -2.03 -1.12
CA SER A 14 5.81 -2.21 -2.33
C SER A 14 4.74 -3.27 -2.08
N ILE A 15 3.53 -2.97 -2.53
CA ILE A 15 2.43 -3.93 -2.61
C ILE A 15 2.25 -4.25 -4.09
N VAL A 16 2.21 -5.55 -4.36
CA VAL A 16 1.86 -6.08 -5.67
C VAL A 16 0.43 -6.60 -5.60
N VAL A 17 -0.37 -6.19 -6.57
CA VAL A 17 -1.71 -6.73 -6.81
C VAL A 17 -1.67 -7.50 -8.12
N ASP A 18 -2.08 -8.77 -8.09
CA ASP A 18 -2.15 -9.68 -9.25
C ASP A 18 -3.58 -10.18 -9.43
N GLY A 19 -4.12 -10.06 -10.65
CA GLY A 19 -5.49 -10.43 -11.00
C GLY A 19 -5.76 -10.40 -12.50
N GLU A 20 -7.03 -10.32 -12.89
CA GLU A 20 -7.40 -10.24 -14.30
C GLU A 20 -6.99 -8.88 -14.92
N PRO A 21 -6.41 -8.87 -16.13
CA PRO A 21 -6.11 -7.62 -16.84
C PRO A 21 -7.32 -6.70 -16.95
N GLY A 22 -7.14 -5.42 -16.62
CA GLY A 22 -8.22 -4.43 -16.64
C GLY A 22 -9.17 -4.49 -15.44
N ALA A 23 -8.98 -5.40 -14.48
CA ALA A 23 -9.80 -5.42 -13.27
C ALA A 23 -9.50 -4.21 -12.36
N ALA A 24 -10.56 -3.62 -11.80
CA ALA A 24 -10.44 -2.55 -10.82
C ALA A 24 -10.13 -3.11 -9.42
N PHE A 25 -9.27 -2.42 -8.69
CA PHE A 25 -8.91 -2.76 -7.31
C PHE A 25 -8.99 -1.55 -6.38
N ALA A 26 -9.25 -1.83 -5.10
CA ALA A 26 -9.04 -0.89 -4.01
C ALA A 26 -8.10 -1.53 -2.98
N LEU A 27 -7.12 -0.76 -2.51
CA LEU A 27 -6.26 -1.12 -1.40
C LEU A 27 -6.84 -0.56 -0.10
N LEU A 28 -7.09 -1.43 0.86
CA LEU A 28 -7.58 -1.07 2.18
C LEU A 28 -6.43 -1.08 3.19
N GLY A 29 -6.27 0.02 3.93
CA GLY A 29 -5.47 0.08 5.15
C GLY A 29 -6.41 -0.02 6.35
N GLY A 30 -6.55 -1.21 6.93
CA GLY A 30 -7.61 -1.46 7.92
C GLY A 30 -9.01 -1.32 7.29
N ARG A 31 -9.72 -0.23 7.60
CA ARG A 31 -11.08 0.06 7.08
C ARG A 31 -11.14 1.20 6.06
N GLU A 32 -10.02 1.87 5.81
CA GLU A 32 -9.95 3.02 4.92
C GLU A 32 -9.40 2.61 3.55
N VAL A 33 -9.96 3.17 2.48
CA VAL A 33 -9.40 3.03 1.13
C VAL A 33 -8.20 3.95 1.02
N VAL A 34 -7.01 3.37 0.90
CA VAL A 34 -5.74 4.11 0.81
C VAL A 34 -5.26 4.29 -0.61
N ALA A 35 -5.69 3.44 -1.55
CA ALA A 35 -5.43 3.58 -2.97
C ALA A 35 -6.50 2.87 -3.81
N THR A 36 -6.67 3.30 -5.06
CA THR A 36 -7.51 2.63 -6.06
C THR A 36 -6.77 2.59 -7.38
N GLY A 37 -7.04 1.58 -8.20
CA GLY A 37 -6.45 1.50 -9.53
C GLY A 37 -7.10 0.44 -10.41
N VAL A 38 -6.51 0.27 -11.58
CA VAL A 38 -6.87 -0.76 -12.56
C VAL A 38 -5.61 -1.56 -12.86
N LEU A 39 -5.74 -2.89 -12.94
CA LEU A 39 -4.63 -3.76 -13.30
C LEU A 39 -4.22 -3.56 -14.75
N GLY A 40 -2.91 -3.55 -15.00
CA GLY A 40 -2.38 -3.44 -16.36
C GLY A 40 -2.74 -4.63 -17.25
N ASP A 41 -2.36 -4.55 -18.52
CA ASP A 41 -2.59 -5.62 -19.50
C ASP A 41 -1.89 -6.95 -19.13
N ASP A 42 -0.88 -6.88 -18.25
CA ASP A 42 -0.18 -8.02 -17.67
C ASP A 42 -0.88 -8.60 -16.42
N GLY A 43 -2.02 -8.04 -16.02
CA GLY A 43 -2.78 -8.46 -14.84
C GLY A 43 -2.14 -8.00 -13.53
N ARG A 44 -1.25 -7.00 -13.55
CA ARG A 44 -0.48 -6.58 -12.38
C ARG A 44 -0.57 -5.08 -12.12
N ALA A 45 -0.49 -4.71 -10.85
CA ALA A 45 -0.23 -3.36 -10.40
C ALA A 45 0.79 -3.37 -9.26
N THR A 46 1.71 -2.42 -9.27
CA THR A 46 2.67 -2.20 -8.18
C THR A 46 2.39 -0.86 -7.53
N ILE A 47 2.21 -0.86 -6.22
CA ILE A 47 1.94 0.32 -5.41
C ILE A 47 3.15 0.51 -4.50
N GLU A 48 3.87 1.62 -4.68
CA GLU A 48 5.01 1.98 -3.84
C GLU A 48 4.58 2.98 -2.76
N PHE A 49 5.01 2.74 -1.53
CA PHE A 49 4.77 3.64 -0.41
C PHE A 49 6.08 3.90 0.34
N SER A 50 6.34 5.18 0.57
CA SER A 50 7.30 5.66 1.57
C SER A 50 6.44 6.12 2.75
N VAL A 51 6.62 5.47 3.89
CA VAL A 51 6.03 5.92 5.15
C VAL A 51 7.17 6.11 6.12
N ALA A 52 7.23 7.28 6.75
CA ALA A 52 8.04 7.42 7.96
C ALA A 52 7.54 6.35 8.95
N LEU A 53 8.44 5.47 9.40
CA LEU A 53 8.15 4.41 10.37
C LEU A 53 7.71 5.05 11.69
N ASP A 54 6.45 5.47 11.80
CA ASP A 54 5.79 5.43 13.08
C ASP A 54 5.64 3.95 13.41
N VAL A 55 6.02 3.57 14.64
CA VAL A 55 6.17 2.21 15.17
C VAL A 55 4.86 1.38 15.19
N TRP A 56 3.85 1.79 14.41
CA TRP A 56 2.51 1.22 14.30
C TRP A 56 2.25 0.45 12.99
N LEU A 57 3.24 -0.22 12.40
CA LEU A 57 2.98 -1.26 11.38
C LEU A 57 2.39 -2.53 12.03
N LEU A 58 1.22 -2.39 12.63
CA LEU A 58 0.24 -3.46 12.89
C LEU A 58 -0.91 -3.40 11.87
N THR A 59 -0.86 -2.47 10.90
CA THR A 59 -1.92 -2.31 9.90
C THR A 59 -1.79 -3.36 8.81
N THR A 60 -2.75 -4.29 8.78
CA THR A 60 -2.91 -5.21 7.66
C THR A 60 -3.45 -4.45 6.44
N TYR A 61 -2.75 -4.58 5.32
CA TYR A 61 -3.25 -4.12 4.02
C TYR A 61 -3.96 -5.25 3.29
N THR A 62 -5.09 -4.98 2.66
CA THR A 62 -5.85 -5.96 1.88
C THR A 62 -6.28 -5.34 0.56
N ALA A 63 -5.88 -5.95 -0.55
CA ALA A 63 -6.41 -5.62 -1.86
C ALA A 63 -7.76 -6.31 -2.04
N VAL A 64 -8.78 -5.54 -2.43
CA VAL A 64 -10.11 -6.06 -2.76
C VAL A 64 -10.46 -5.70 -4.20
N TYR A 65 -11.02 -6.66 -4.92
CA TYR A 65 -11.53 -6.45 -6.27
C TYR A 65 -12.90 -5.80 -6.20
N LEU A 66 -13.09 -4.73 -6.99
CA LEU A 66 -14.38 -4.07 -7.13
C LEU A 66 -15.13 -4.79 -8.26
N ALA A 67 -16.07 -5.65 -7.90
CA ALA A 67 -17.02 -6.19 -8.86
C ALA A 67 -18.10 -5.12 -9.15
N GLU A 68 -18.43 -4.92 -10.42
CA GLU A 68 -19.58 -4.11 -10.84
C GLU A 68 -20.91 -4.71 -10.35
#